data_AF-A0A7C7ZNP7-F1
#
_entry.id   AF-A0A7C7ZNP7-F1
#
_cell.length_a   1.000
_cell.length_b   1.000
_cell.length_c   1.000
_cell.angle_alpha   90.00
_cell.angle_beta   90.00
_cell.angle_gamma   90.00
#
_symmetry.space_group_name_H-M   'P 1'
#
loop_
_entity.id
_entity.type
_entity.pdbx_description
1 polymer ?
#
loop_
_entity_poly.entity_id
_entity_poly.type
_entity_poly.pdbx_seq_one_letter_code
_entity_poly.pdbx_strand_id
1 'polypeptide(L)' 'MQNSTKHFWQTLSLEQMSKSQWESLCDGCGRCCLHKLEDEDTDEIYFTDVACRYLDEETCQCPHYDTRQSLVPDCLTI' A
#
# COMPACT_ATOMS: atom_id res chain seq x y z
N MET A 1 -30.82 10.48 -11.17
CA MET A 1 -30.79 10.60 -9.70
C MET A 1 -29.33 10.47 -9.27
N GLN A 2 -28.62 11.59 -9.08
CA GLN A 2 -27.23 11.57 -8.60
C GLN A 2 -27.22 12.35 -7.29
N ASN A 3 -27.40 11.60 -6.18
CA ASN A 3 -27.21 12.14 -4.85
C ASN A 3 -25.71 12.40 -4.71
N SER A 4 -25.30 13.67 -4.82
CA SER A 4 -23.91 14.10 -4.71
C SER A 4 -23.48 14.10 -3.24
N THR A 5 -23.40 12.92 -2.65
CA THR A 5 -22.71 12.72 -1.38
C THR A 5 -21.25 12.50 -1.71
N LYS A 6 -20.40 13.50 -1.44
CA LYS A 6 -18.95 13.39 -1.67
C LYS A 6 -18.40 12.16 -0.95
N HIS A 7 -17.45 11.47 -1.59
CA HIS A 7 -16.77 10.34 -0.97
C HIS A 7 -15.91 10.80 0.21
N PHE A 8 -15.71 9.92 1.21
CA PHE A 8 -15.00 10.29 2.43
C PHE A 8 -13.56 10.77 2.16
N TRP A 9 -12.88 10.20 1.16
CA TRP A 9 -11.50 10.59 0.79
C TRP A 9 -11.38 11.95 0.11
N GLN A 10 -12.51 12.56 -0.25
CA GLN A 10 -12.55 13.93 -0.77
C GLN A 10 -12.87 14.96 0.34
N THR A 11 -13.19 14.49 1.55
CA THR A 11 -13.66 15.34 2.65
C THR A 11 -12.84 15.22 3.92
N LEU A 12 -12.25 14.05 4.17
CA LEU A 12 -11.37 13.78 5.32
C LEU A 12 -9.92 14.01 4.90
N SER A 13 -9.11 14.57 5.80
CA SER A 13 -7.65 14.53 5.65
C SER A 13 -7.12 13.11 5.89
N LEU A 14 -5.88 12.88 5.49
CA LEU A 14 -5.18 11.60 5.66
C LEU A 14 -5.16 11.15 7.13
N GLU A 15 -4.98 12.08 8.06
CA GLU A 15 -4.92 11.84 9.50
C GLU A 15 -6.30 11.57 10.13
N GLN A 16 -7.37 11.98 9.45
CA GLN A 16 -8.75 11.77 9.91
C GLN A 16 -9.33 10.43 9.47
N MET A 17 -8.70 9.75 8.51
CA MET A 17 -9.14 8.45 8.04
C MET A 17 -8.84 7.35 9.06
N SER A 18 -9.82 6.49 9.32
CA SER A 18 -9.57 5.25 10.04
C SER A 18 -8.69 4.31 9.22
N LYS A 19 -8.04 3.33 9.87
CA LYS A 19 -7.31 2.27 9.17
C LYS A 19 -8.17 1.58 8.12
N SER A 20 -9.41 1.23 8.43
CA SER A 20 -10.31 0.58 7.46
C SER A 20 -10.64 1.46 6.26
N GLN A 21 -10.75 2.78 6.44
CA GLN A 21 -10.95 3.72 5.35
C GLN A 21 -9.72 3.79 4.46
N TRP A 22 -8.52 3.86 5.05
CA TRP A 22 -7.25 3.80 4.33
C TRP A 22 -7.11 2.53 3.50
N GLU A 23 -7.32 1.37 4.13
CA GLU A 23 -7.22 0.06 3.47
C GLU A 23 -8.24 -0.08 2.32
N SER A 24 -9.41 0.54 2.43
CA SER A 24 -10.43 0.52 1.37
C SER A 24 -10.03 1.29 0.10
N LEU A 25 -8.98 2.11 0.16
CA LEU A 25 -8.41 2.81 -1.00
C LEU A 25 -7.34 1.97 -1.72
N CYS A 26 -7.00 0.79 -1.22
CA CYS A 26 -6.01 -0.10 -1.82
C CYS A 26 -6.58 -0.84 -3.04
N ASP A 27 -5.89 -0.75 -4.18
CA ASP A 27 -6.29 -1.43 -5.42
C ASP A 27 -5.87 -2.91 -5.49
N GLY A 28 -5.22 -3.44 -4.45
CA GLY A 28 -4.70 -4.82 -4.47
C GLY A 28 -3.62 -5.07 -5.52
N CYS A 29 -2.86 -4.04 -5.90
CA CYS A 29 -1.93 -4.09 -7.02
C CYS A 29 -0.56 -4.73 -6.72
N GLY A 30 -0.30 -5.20 -5.49
CA GLY A 30 0.98 -5.83 -5.10
C GLY A 30 2.21 -4.91 -5.04
N ARG A 31 2.12 -3.65 -5.48
CA ARG A 31 3.27 -2.70 -5.53
C ARG A 31 3.91 -2.43 -4.16
N CYS A 32 3.18 -2.63 -3.07
CA CYS A 32 3.73 -2.52 -1.72
C CYS A 32 4.73 -3.63 -1.37
N CYS A 33 4.69 -4.77 -2.07
CA CYS A 33 5.56 -5.92 -1.86
C CYS A 33 6.80 -5.92 -2.76
N LEU A 34 6.91 -5.00 -3.72
CA LEU A 34 8.06 -4.88 -4.60
C LEU A 34 9.22 -4.19 -3.88
N HIS A 35 10.44 -4.64 -4.16
CA HIS A 35 11.63 -3.92 -3.75
C HIS A 35 11.67 -2.56 -4.45
N LYS A 36 12.01 -1.54 -3.65
CA LYS A 36 12.11 -0.16 -4.09
C LYS A 36 13.55 0.29 -3.94
N LEU A 37 14.01 1.06 -4.92
CA LEU A 37 15.32 1.70 -4.88
C LEU A 37 15.09 3.20 -4.73
N GLU A 38 15.85 3.82 -3.85
CA GLU A 38 15.88 5.26 -3.67
C GLU A 38 17.17 5.79 -4.27
N ASP A 39 17.07 6.84 -5.09
CA ASP A 39 18.23 7.54 -5.62
C ASP A 39 18.77 8.52 -4.57
N GLU A 40 20.06 8.44 -4.27
CA GLU A 40 20.68 9.16 -3.15
C GLU A 40 20.83 10.67 -3.37
N ASP A 41 20.80 11.13 -4.63
CA ASP A 41 20.96 12.54 -4.96
C ASP A 41 19.61 13.26 -5.09
N THR A 42 18.54 12.52 -5.38
CA THR A 42 17.23 13.06 -5.76
C THR A 42 16.07 12.64 -4.86
N ASP A 43 16.27 11.66 -3.97
CA ASP A 43 15.23 11.01 -3.15
C ASP A 43 14.10 10.38 -4.01
N GLU A 44 14.34 10.12 -5.30
CA GLU A 44 13.35 9.51 -6.18
C GLU A 44 13.23 8.00 -5.91
N ILE A 45 11.98 7.51 -5.83
CA ILE A 45 11.68 6.11 -5.55
C ILE A 45 11.33 5.36 -6.84
N TYR A 46 12.13 4.35 -7.15
CA TYR A 46 11.97 3.46 -8.29
C TYR A 46 11.43 2.10 -7.85
N PHE A 47 10.37 1.64 -8.51
CA PHE A 47 9.83 0.30 -8.31
C PHE A 47 10.59 -0.70 -9.19
N THR A 48 10.94 -1.84 -8.62
CA THR A 48 11.50 -2.97 -9.38
C THR A 48 10.42 -4.02 -9.65
N ASP A 49 10.69 -4.94 -10.58
CA ASP A 49 9.87 -6.14 -10.78
C ASP A 49 10.25 -7.29 -9.84
N VAL A 50 11.02 -7.01 -8.77
CA VAL A 50 11.45 -8.01 -7.78
C VAL A 50 10.55 -7.92 -6.56
N ALA A 51 9.72 -8.93 -6.36
CA ALA A 51 8.84 -9.04 -5.20
C ALA A 51 9.54 -9.61 -3.96
N CYS A 52 9.01 -9.29 -2.78
CA CYS A 52 9.40 -9.98 -1.56
C CYS A 52 8.93 -11.45 -1.57
N ARG A 53 9.57 -12.28 -0.74
CA ARG A 53 9.33 -13.74 -0.67
C ARG A 53 7.90 -14.17 -0.31
N TYR A 54 7.03 -13.25 0.09
CA TYR A 54 5.67 -13.54 0.56
C TYR A 54 4.59 -12.99 -0.37
N LEU A 55 4.93 -12.32 -1.47
CA LEU A 55 3.91 -11.95 -2.45
C LEU A 55 3.37 -13.21 -3.11
N ASP A 56 2.04 -13.38 -3.11
CA ASP A 56 1.38 -14.32 -4.00
C ASP A 56 1.28 -13.68 -5.40
N GLU A 57 2.02 -14.22 -6.36
CA GLU A 57 2.11 -13.71 -7.72
C GLU A 57 0.84 -13.95 -8.56
N GLU A 58 -0.02 -14.89 -8.18
CA GLU A 58 -1.27 -15.15 -8.89
C GLU A 58 -2.36 -14.15 -8.48
N THR A 59 -2.41 -13.81 -7.18
CA THR A 59 -3.46 -12.96 -6.62
C THR A 59 -3.01 -11.51 -6.39
N CYS A 60 -1.70 -11.24 -6.47
CA CYS A 60 -1.06 -9.98 -6.08
C CYS A 60 -1.29 -9.59 -4.61
N GLN A 61 -1.60 -10.56 -3.75
CA GLN A 61 -1.88 -10.36 -2.33
C GLN A 61 -0.75 -10.87 -1.43
N CYS A 62 -0.59 -10.25 -0.27
CA CYS A 62 0.30 -10.74 0.76
C CYS A 62 -0.51 -11.57 1.78
N PRO A 63 -0.26 -12.88 1.94
CA PRO A 63 -0.97 -13.72 2.90
C PRO A 63 -0.62 -13.36 4.35
N HIS A 64 0.44 -12.58 4.55
CA HIS A 64 0.90 -12.10 5.85
C HIS A 64 0.72 -10.59 6.01
N TYR A 65 -0.24 -9.98 5.31
CA TYR A 65 -0.42 -8.53 5.33
C TYR A 65 -0.49 -7.96 6.76
N ASP A 66 -1.27 -8.58 7.65
CA ASP A 66 -1.40 -8.10 9.04
C ASP A 66 -0.16 -8.32 9.92
N THR A 67 0.68 -9.32 9.59
CA THR A 67 1.88 -9.70 10.37
C THR A 67 3.19 -9.38 9.65
N ARG A 68 3.12 -8.62 8.55
CA ARG A 68 4.23 -8.41 7.59
C ARG A 68 5.50 -7.87 8.24
N GLN A 69 5.38 -6.96 9.20
CA GLN A 69 6.54 -6.34 9.86
C GLN A 69 7.34 -7.34 10.72
N SER A 70 6.67 -8.34 11.29
CA SER A 70 7.35 -9.38 12.09
C SER A 70 8.17 -10.33 11.21
N LEU A 71 7.78 -10.49 9.94
CA LEU A 71 8.44 -11.37 8.97
C LEU A 71 9.46 -10.65 8.10
N VAL A 72 9.18 -9.39 7.77
CA VAL A 72 10.01 -8.49 6.96
C VAL A 72 10.06 -7.14 7.67
N PRO A 73 11.10 -6.87 8.49
CA PRO A 73 11.20 -5.65 9.30
C PRO A 73 11.06 -4.35 8.50
N ASP A 74 11.51 -4.34 7.25
CA ASP A 74 11.49 -3.17 6.36
C ASP A 74 10.18 -3.02 5.57
N CYS A 75 9.14 -3.81 5.89
CA CYS A 75 7.86 -3.73 5.20
C CYS A 75 7.08 -2.46 5.56
N LEU A 76 6.30 -1.94 4.60
CA LEU A 76 5.53 -0.70 4.77
C LEU A 76 4.47 -0.83 5.88
N THR A 77 4.33 0.23 6.68
CA THR A 77 3.28 0.35 7.70
C THR A 77 2.38 1.53 7.36
N ILE A 78 1.07 1.33 7.47
CA ILE A 78 0.00 2.32 7.28
C ILE A 78 -0.90 2.36 8.49
#